data_AF-A6G8Y8-F1
#
_entry.id   AF-A6G8Y8-F1
#
_cell.length_a   1.000
_cell.length_b   1.000
_cell.length_c   1.000
_cell.angle_alpha   90.00
_cell.angle_beta   90.00
_cell.angle_gamma   90.00
#
_symmetry.space_group_name_H-M   'P 1'
#
loop_
_entity.id
_entity.type
_entity.pdbx_description
1 polymer ?
#
loop_
_entity_poly.entity_id
_entity_poly.type
_entity_poly.pdbx_seq_one_letter_code
_entity_poly.pdbx_strand_id
1 'polypeptide(L)'
;MPIVTQRYWCPECAAAYSQPGNCPTHRDEPLQDLAVPEVRLILEEQDDGAKQRHVSILIGVVAVIALFVMSGVFIVADYLDVDMNLIVVLFVVSGGLYAGAMSMFPYRSRAPEIDPEVLARFEAEREQGE
;
A
#
# COMPACT_ATOMS: atom_id res chain seq x y z
N MET A 1 1.72 -8.41 8.45
CA MET A 1 0.36 -7.85 8.62
C MET A 1 -0.40 -8.76 9.60
N PRO A 2 -1.55 -8.38 10.17
CA PRO A 2 -2.30 -9.34 10.99
C PRO A 2 -2.84 -10.45 10.10
N ILE A 3 -2.46 -11.70 10.38
CA ILE A 3 -3.04 -12.88 9.74
C ILE A 3 -4.52 -12.92 10.16
N VAL A 4 -5.41 -12.90 9.18
CA VAL A 4 -6.84 -12.88 9.44
C VAL A 4 -7.36 -14.31 9.54
N THR A 5 -7.97 -14.62 10.68
CA THR A 5 -8.62 -15.92 10.94
C THR A 5 -10.14 -15.87 10.81
N GLN A 6 -10.71 -14.69 10.52
CA GLN A 6 -12.15 -14.47 10.49
C GLN A 6 -12.66 -14.31 9.06
N ARG A 7 -13.91 -14.72 8.86
CA ARG A 7 -14.51 -14.90 7.53
C ARG A 7 -14.94 -13.59 6.86
N TYR A 8 -15.28 -12.58 7.64
CA TYR A 8 -15.85 -11.34 7.12
C TYR A 8 -14.87 -10.18 7.28
N TRP A 9 -14.79 -9.29 6.29
CA TRP A 9 -13.84 -8.18 6.26
C TRP A 9 -14.51 -6.85 5.93
N CYS A 10 -14.11 -5.78 6.61
CA CYS A 10 -14.50 -4.42 6.26
C CYS A 10 -13.30 -3.70 5.61
N PRO A 11 -13.41 -3.24 4.35
CA PRO A 11 -12.31 -2.55 3.66
C PRO A 11 -11.99 -1.19 4.27
N GLU A 12 -12.99 -0.48 4.81
CA GLU A 12 -12.82 0.85 5.42
C GLU A 12 -12.24 0.77 6.84
N CYS A 13 -12.62 -0.23 7.64
CA CYS A 13 -12.03 -0.43 8.97
C CYS A 13 -10.68 -1.16 8.94
N ALA A 14 -10.37 -1.84 7.84
CA ALA A 14 -9.29 -2.84 7.77
C ALA A 14 -9.36 -3.83 8.96
N ALA A 15 -10.56 -4.34 9.24
CA ALA A 15 -10.84 -5.20 10.38
C ALA A 15 -11.66 -6.43 9.96
N ALA A 16 -11.33 -7.55 10.58
CA ALA A 16 -12.00 -8.83 10.36
C ALA A 16 -13.06 -9.11 11.43
N TYR A 17 -14.12 -9.80 11.02
CA TYR A 17 -15.32 -10.09 11.81
C TYR A 17 -15.74 -11.55 11.64
N SER A 18 -16.31 -12.13 12.70
CA SER A 18 -16.72 -13.54 12.75
C SER A 18 -18.17 -13.76 12.31
N GLN A 19 -18.97 -12.70 12.22
CA GLN A 19 -20.39 -12.78 11.88
C GLN A 19 -20.69 -11.98 10.61
N PRO A 20 -21.63 -12.45 9.77
CA PRO A 20 -22.12 -11.68 8.64
C PRO A 20 -22.93 -10.47 9.11
N GLY A 21 -23.02 -9.45 8.25
CA GLY A 21 -23.81 -8.25 8.52
C GLY A 21 -23.07 -7.00 8.08
N ASN A 22 -23.42 -5.86 8.68
CA ASN A 22 -22.76 -4.59 8.40
C ASN A 22 -21.67 -4.32 9.43
N CYS A 23 -20.67 -3.54 9.03
CA CYS A 23 -19.63 -3.12 9.95
C CYS A 23 -20.22 -2.29 11.10
N PRO A 24 -19.82 -2.51 12.38
CA PRO A 24 -20.31 -1.72 13.51
C PRO A 24 -20.05 -0.21 13.36
N THR A 25 -18.95 0.12 12.67
CA THR A 25 -18.51 1.49 12.39
C THR A 25 -19.12 2.02 11.09
N HIS A 26 -19.19 1.20 10.04
CA HIS A 26 -19.74 1.57 8.73
C HIS A 26 -21.02 0.79 8.47
N ARG A 27 -22.13 1.31 8.98
CA ARG A 27 -23.44 0.65 8.92
C ARG A 27 -24.01 0.52 7.51
N ASP A 28 -23.54 1.35 6.58
CA ASP A 28 -24.02 1.37 5.20
C ASP A 28 -23.27 0.36 4.30
N GLU A 29 -22.18 -0.23 4.80
CA GLU A 29 -21.34 -1.14 4.03
C GLU A 29 -21.42 -2.56 4.60
N PRO A 30 -21.87 -3.54 3.79
CA PRO A 30 -21.89 -4.94 4.21
C PRO A 30 -20.47 -5.47 4.31
N LEU A 31 -20.24 -6.34 5.30
CA LEU A 31 -18.99 -7.04 5.44
C LEU A 31 -18.77 -8.00 4.28
N GLN A 32 -17.56 -7.96 3.70
CA GLN A 32 -17.14 -8.78 2.57
C GLN A 32 -16.83 -10.20 3.05
N ASP A 33 -17.42 -11.23 2.44
CA ASP A 33 -17.15 -12.64 2.77
C ASP A 33 -15.88 -13.12 2.04
N LEU A 34 -14.81 -13.37 2.81
CA LEU A 34 -13.52 -13.85 2.30
C LEU A 34 -13.57 -15.32 1.86
N ALA A 35 -14.61 -16.08 2.22
CA ALA A 35 -14.81 -17.42 1.70
C ALA A 35 -15.12 -17.41 0.19
N VAL A 36 -15.63 -16.29 -0.33
CA VAL A 36 -15.97 -16.14 -1.75
C VAL A 36 -14.72 -15.74 -2.55
N PRO A 37 -14.26 -16.56 -3.51
CA PRO A 37 -13.04 -16.28 -4.26
C PRO A 37 -13.13 -15.00 -5.09
N GLU A 38 -14.30 -14.68 -5.64
CA GLU A 38 -14.54 -13.44 -6.41
C GLU A 38 -14.33 -12.20 -5.54
N VAL A 39 -14.79 -12.22 -4.29
CA VAL A 39 -14.63 -11.10 -3.34
C VAL A 39 -13.16 -10.93 -2.98
N ARG A 40 -12.42 -12.02 -2.75
CA ARG A 40 -10.97 -11.97 -2.49
C ARG A 40 -10.22 -11.31 -3.64
N LEU A 41 -10.54 -11.71 -4.87
CA LEU A 41 -9.87 -11.21 -6.07
C LEU A 41 -10.15 -9.71 -6.30
N ILE A 42 -11.39 -9.26 -6.04
CA ILE A 42 -11.74 -7.83 -6.10
C ILE A 42 -11.00 -7.03 -5.02
N LEU A 43 -10.89 -7.56 -3.79
CA LEU A 43 -10.16 -6.88 -2.71
C LEU A 43 -8.66 -6.77 -3.01
N GLU A 44 -8.07 -7.81 -3.62
CA GLU A 44 -6.68 -7.81 -4.07
C GLU A 44 -6.46 -6.79 -5.19
N GLU A 45 -7.34 -6.75 -6.20
CA GLU A 45 -7.27 -5.76 -7.29
C GLU A 45 -7.42 -4.31 -6.78
N GLN A 46 -8.30 -4.09 -5.80
CA GLN A 46 -8.44 -2.78 -5.16
C GLN A 46 -7.20 -2.38 -4.37
N ASP A 47 -6.57 -3.32 -3.65
CA ASP A 47 -5.34 -3.06 -2.91
C ASP A 47 -4.16 -2.78 -3.85
N ASP A 48 -4.02 -3.54 -4.93
CA ASP A 48 -3.00 -3.31 -5.95
C ASP A 48 -3.17 -1.96 -6.65
N GLY A 49 -4.42 -1.57 -6.95
CA GLY A 49 -4.73 -0.25 -7.48
C GLY A 49 -4.38 0.88 -6.51
N ALA A 50 -4.67 0.71 -5.21
CA ALA A 50 -4.31 1.68 -4.18
C ALA A 50 -2.79 1.78 -4.00
N LYS A 51 -2.08 0.65 -4.02
CA LYS A 51 -0.62 0.56 -3.99
C LYS A 51 0.02 1.29 -5.15
N GLN A 52 -0.47 1.07 -6.37
CA GLN A 52 0.06 1.71 -7.56
C GLN A 52 -0.16 3.24 -7.53
N ARG A 53 -1.32 3.71 -7.04
CA ARG A 53 -1.57 5.14 -6.82
C ARG A 53 -0.63 5.73 -5.77
N HIS A 54 -0.44 5.05 -4.64
CA HIS A 54 0.50 5.50 -3.61
C HIS A 54 1.93 5.59 -4.13
N VAL A 55 2.40 4.55 -4.84
CA VAL A 55 3.75 4.51 -5.41
C VAL A 55 3.93 5.61 -6.46
N SER A 56 2.97 5.81 -7.36
CA SER A 56 3.05 6.87 -8.38
C SER A 56 3.07 8.28 -7.79
N ILE A 57 2.27 8.54 -6.76
CA ILE A 57 2.29 9.82 -6.02
C ILE A 57 3.66 10.01 -5.35
N LEU A 58 4.18 8.98 -4.68
CA LEU A 58 5.46 9.07 -3.97
C LEU A 58 6.62 9.30 -4.93
N ILE A 59 6.65 8.60 -6.07
CA ILE A 59 7.62 8.84 -7.15
C ILE A 59 7.52 10.28 -7.66
N GLY A 60 6.31 10.79 -7.89
CA GLY A 60 6.09 12.16 -8.34
C GLY A 60 6.63 13.20 -7.36
N VAL A 61 6.34 13.04 -6.06
CA VAL A 61 6.82 13.95 -5.01
C VAL A 61 8.34 13.91 -4.90
N VAL A 62 8.94 12.71 -4.88
CA VAL A 62 10.40 12.54 -4.83
C VAL A 62 11.08 13.19 -6.04
N ALA A 63 10.52 13.01 -7.24
CA ALA A 63 11.06 13.63 -8.46
C ALA A 63 11.03 15.16 -8.40
N VAL A 64 9.93 15.76 -7.92
CA VAL A 64 9.82 17.22 -7.77
C VAL A 64 10.83 17.76 -6.75
N ILE A 65 10.95 17.11 -5.59
CA ILE A 65 11.92 17.53 -4.56
C ILE A 65 13.35 17.38 -5.08
N ALA A 66 13.67 16.26 -5.72
CA ALA A 66 14.99 16.04 -6.31
C ALA A 66 15.32 17.13 -7.35
N LEU A 67 14.36 17.52 -8.19
CA LEU A 67 14.54 18.58 -9.19
C LEU A 67 14.82 19.95 -8.53
N PHE A 68 14.10 20.30 -7.46
CA PHE A 68 14.36 21.52 -6.69
C PHE A 68 15.74 21.52 -6.04
N VAL A 69 16.14 20.41 -5.42
CA VAL A 69 17.47 20.29 -4.80
C VAL A 69 18.56 20.39 -5.85
N MET A 70 18.41 19.73 -6.99
CA MET A 70 19.35 19.79 -8.11
C MET A 70 19.50 21.21 -8.65
N SER A 71 18.39 21.92 -8.85
CA SER A 71 18.38 23.33 -9.25
C SER A 71 19.19 24.20 -8.28
N GLY A 72 18.95 24.04 -6.97
CA GLY A 72 19.68 24.80 -5.94
C GLY A 72 21.18 24.48 -5.91
N VAL A 73 21.54 23.20 -6.00
CA VAL A 73 22.92 22.75 -6.02
C VAL A 73 23.65 23.28 -7.27
N PHE A 74 22.99 23.27 -8.43
CA PHE A 74 23.58 23.77 -9.67
C PHE A 74 23.88 25.28 -9.58
N ILE A 75 22.93 26.07 -9.06
CA ILE A 75 23.11 27.52 -8.86
C ILE A 75 24.29 27.81 -7.92
N VAL A 76 24.41 27.05 -6.83
CA VAL A 76 25.49 27.23 -5.85
C VAL A 76 26.85 26.76 -6.39
N ALA A 77 26.88 25.65 -7.13
CA ALA A 77 28.10 25.14 -7.74
C ALA A 77 28.67 26.12 -8.78
N ASP A 78 27.81 26.70 -9.61
CA ASP A 78 28.17 27.74 -10.58
C ASP A 78 28.71 29.00 -9.88
N TYR A 79 28.10 29.39 -8.74
CA TYR A 79 28.57 30.52 -7.94
C TYR A 79 29.92 30.29 -7.25
N LEU A 80 30.22 29.04 -6.87
CA LEU A 80 31.42 28.67 -6.11
C LEU A 80 32.55 28.10 -6.97
N ASP A 81 32.36 27.98 -8.28
CA ASP A 81 33.32 27.39 -9.24
C ASP A 81 33.83 26.00 -8.82
N VAL A 82 32.91 25.17 -8.31
CA VAL A 82 33.22 23.82 -7.82
C VAL A 82 32.85 22.78 -8.88
N ASP A 83 33.85 22.05 -9.36
CA ASP A 83 33.65 20.86 -10.19
C ASP A 83 33.05 19.71 -9.36
N MET A 84 31.71 19.63 -9.36
CA MET A 84 30.99 18.52 -8.76
C MET A 84 30.58 17.49 -9.81
N ASN A 85 30.78 16.20 -9.50
CA ASN A 85 30.24 15.13 -10.33
C ASN A 85 28.73 15.04 -10.12
N LEU A 86 27.99 15.73 -10.99
CA LEU A 86 26.53 15.85 -10.99
C LEU A 86 25.82 14.48 -10.88
N ILE A 87 26.38 13.44 -11.50
CA ILE A 87 25.81 12.09 -11.50
C ILE A 87 25.83 11.49 -10.09
N VAL A 88 26.92 11.67 -9.34
CA VAL A 88 27.05 11.13 -7.98
C VAL A 88 26.10 11.86 -7.03
N VAL A 89 26.02 13.19 -7.13
CA VAL A 89 25.07 13.99 -6.33
C VAL A 89 23.63 13.56 -6.62
N LEU A 90 23.29 13.32 -7.89
CA LEU A 90 21.97 12.88 -8.30
C LEU A 90 21.61 11.51 -7.70
N PHE A 91 22.54 10.55 -7.70
CA PHE A 91 22.32 9.25 -7.07
C PHE A 91 22.15 9.34 -5.56
N VAL A 92 22.98 10.14 -4.87
CA VAL A 92 22.94 10.28 -3.42
C VAL A 92 21.67 11.00 -2.96
N VAL A 93 21.32 12.12 -3.60
CA VAL A 93 20.12 12.92 -3.27
C VAL A 93 18.85 12.13 -3.56
N SER A 94 18.76 11.49 -4.72
CA SER A 94 17.56 10.72 -5.09
C SER A 94 17.39 9.49 -4.21
N GLY A 95 18.48 8.77 -3.92
CA GLY A 95 18.45 7.60 -3.04
C GLY A 95 18.06 7.96 -1.60
N GLY A 96 18.62 9.06 -1.07
CA GLY A 96 18.28 9.57 0.26
C GLY A 96 16.83 10.04 0.36
N LEU A 97 16.34 10.80 -0.63
CA LEU A 97 14.95 11.25 -0.68
C LEU A 97 13.97 10.08 -0.80
N TYR A 98 14.29 9.08 -1.62
CA TYR A 98 13.45 7.90 -1.79
C TYR A 98 13.36 7.09 -0.49
N ALA A 99 14.49 6.80 0.14
CA ALA A 99 14.53 6.08 1.42
C ALA A 99 13.79 6.85 2.53
N GLY A 100 13.97 8.18 2.59
CA GLY A 100 13.26 9.04 3.54
C GLY A 100 11.75 9.05 3.30
N ALA A 101 11.31 9.19 2.05
CA ALA A 101 9.90 9.19 1.69
C ALA A 101 9.21 7.86 2.00
N MET A 102 9.87 6.73 1.73
CA MET A 102 9.36 5.39 2.08
C MET A 102 9.20 5.21 3.59
N SER A 103 10.06 5.82 4.41
CA SER A 103 9.95 5.77 5.87
C SER A 103 8.83 6.64 6.43
N MET A 104 8.53 7.77 5.78
CA MET A 104 7.50 8.72 6.22
C MET A 104 6.09 8.33 5.78
N PHE A 105 5.96 7.61 4.66
CA PHE A 105 4.67 7.20 4.11
C PHE A 105 4.57 5.67 4.04
N PRO A 106 4.44 4.99 5.20
CA PRO A 106 4.28 3.53 5.20
C PRO A 106 2.99 3.17 4.46
N TYR A 107 3.12 2.42 3.37
CA TYR A 107 1.97 1.84 2.69
C TYR A 107 1.28 0.86 3.64
N ARG A 108 -0.01 1.10 3.88
CA ARG A 108 -0.85 0.21 4.68
C ARG A 108 -1.75 -0.53 3.71
N SER A 109 -1.41 -1.79 3.41
CA SER A 109 -2.28 -2.63 2.60
C SER A 109 -3.64 -2.76 3.29
N ARG A 110 -4.69 -2.75 2.49
CA ARG A 110 -6.08 -2.95 2.93
C ARG A 110 -6.56 -4.36 2.66
N ALA A 111 -5.85 -5.13 1.82
CA ALA A 111 -6.11 -6.54 1.62
C ALA A 111 -5.62 -7.36 2.84
N PRO A 112 -6.48 -8.20 3.44
CA PRO A 112 -6.08 -9.09 4.52
C PRO A 112 -5.27 -10.28 3.98
N GLU A 113 -4.15 -10.60 4.64
CA GLU A 113 -3.47 -11.88 4.44
C GLU A 113 -4.24 -12.98 5.20
N ILE A 114 -4.76 -13.96 4.47
CA ILE A 114 -5.49 -15.10 5.03
C ILE A 114 -4.53 -16.27 5.17
N ASP A 115 -4.56 -16.95 6.32
CA ASP A 115 -3.82 -18.19 6.53
C ASP A 115 -4.31 -19.27 5.55
N PRO A 116 -3.43 -19.97 4.82
CA PRO A 116 -3.82 -21.03 3.90
C PRO A 116 -4.65 -22.15 4.56
N GLU A 117 -4.44 -22.46 5.84
CA GLU A 117 -5.24 -23.47 6.55
C GLU A 117 -6.67 -22.97 6.82
N VAL A 118 -6.83 -21.69 7.15
CA VAL A 118 -8.14 -21.06 7.37
C VAL A 118 -8.89 -20.92 6.06
N LEU A 119 -8.18 -20.60 4.97
CA LEU A 119 -8.74 -20.54 3.63
C LEU A 119 -9.31 -21.90 3.21
N ALA A 120 -8.54 -22.97 3.39
CA ALA A 120 -8.97 -24.33 3.10
C ALA A 120 -10.21 -24.73 3.92
N ARG A 121 -10.30 -24.27 5.18
CA ARG A 121 -11.49 -24.48 6.01
C ARG A 121 -12.71 -23.75 5.46
N PHE A 122 -12.59 -22.49 5.04
CA PHE A 122 -13.69 -21.75 4.46
C PHE A 122 -14.19 -22.37 3.15
N GLU A 123 -13.27 -22.88 2.33
CA GLU A 123 -13.60 -23.59 1.10
C GLU A 123 -14.33 -24.91 1.38
N ALA A 124 -13.85 -25.69 2.36
CA ALA A 124 -14.51 -26.92 2.79
C ALA A 124 -15.92 -26.67 3.38
N GLU A 125 -16.10 -25.61 4.17
CA GLU A 125 -17.42 -25.22 4.71
C GLU A 125 -18.39 -24.78 3.59
N ARG A 126 -17.89 -24.19 2.49
CA ARG A 126 -18.70 -23.83 1.32
C ARG A 126 -19.17 -25.07 0.56
N GLU A 127 -18.27 -26.01 0.32
CA GLU A 127 -18.57 -27.26 -0.39
C GLU A 127 -19.57 -28.16 0.35
N GLN A 128 -19.67 -28.03 1.68
CA GLN A 128 -20.67 -28.73 2.50
C GLN A 128 -22.03 -28.04 2.58
N GLY A 129 -22.11 -26.76 2.18
CA GLY A 129 -23.31 -25.93 2.24
C GLY A 129 -24.08 -25.80 0.92
N GLU A 130 -23.55 -26.33 -0.18
CA GLU A 130 -24.24 -26.53 -1.48
C GLU A 130 -24.91 -27.90 -1.55
#